data_AF-A0AAU7DFL4-F1
#
_entry.id   AF-A0AAU7DFL4-F1
#
_cell.length_a   1.000
_cell.length_b   1.000
_cell.length_c   1.000
_cell.angle_alpha   90.00
_cell.angle_beta   90.00
_cell.angle_gamma   90.00
#
_symmetry.space_group_name_H-M   'P 1'
#
loop_
_entity.id
_entity.type
_entity.pdbx_description
1 polymer ?
#
loop_
_entity_poly.entity_id
_entity_poly.type
_entity_poly.pdbx_seq_one_letter_code
_entity_poly.pdbx_strand_id
1 'polypeptide(L)'
;MKVRFTKAQINILKNALGQINGSYRVHVREGRSAFSYPFRIFPPLHSYPPIRGFKDGTFNQQFMDKLLELGKGLNANTRNSASVRMDTFQIRAAVFAIRAYIDFVRHLRYQLRLKKHEEDRMSLHVDDQSFAQLKAKSKRVIHSLERHMKRANRALMTAVDKEHYTAQTVVWKAHLRWMQLHISYHKPWGEPNHHLRKQRQRNIDDLVTMAKRGIRNEGYRPADEDELRRLMRLYAKYARDGRQGRWTVPFLLANRADISRTYHLAHFVLDRLKLKELPKP
;
A
#
# COMPACT_ATOMS: atom_id res chain seq x y z
N MET A 1 -27.33 -12.37 -10.59
CA MET A 1 -27.34 -12.97 -11.95
C MET A 1 -26.73 -14.36 -11.89
N LYS A 2 -27.21 -15.33 -12.68
CA LYS A 2 -26.66 -16.69 -12.72
C LYS A 2 -25.57 -16.79 -13.81
N VAL A 3 -24.38 -17.25 -13.46
CA VAL A 3 -23.23 -17.39 -14.38
C VAL A 3 -22.81 -18.85 -14.45
N ARG A 4 -22.68 -19.40 -15.65
CA ARG A 4 -22.24 -20.78 -15.86
C ARG A 4 -20.73 -20.81 -16.08
N PHE A 5 -20.04 -21.66 -15.33
CA PHE A 5 -18.61 -21.88 -15.46
C PHE A 5 -18.30 -23.34 -15.82
N THR A 6 -17.29 -23.52 -16.66
CA THR A 6 -16.70 -24.86 -16.89
C THR A 6 -15.82 -25.26 -15.72
N LYS A 7 -15.54 -26.56 -15.56
CA LYS A 7 -14.62 -27.09 -14.53
C LYS A 7 -13.27 -26.36 -14.52
N ALA A 8 -12.70 -26.10 -15.70
CA ALA A 8 -11.43 -25.38 -15.83
C ALA A 8 -11.52 -23.93 -15.33
N GLN A 9 -12.62 -23.23 -15.60
CA GLN A 9 -12.84 -21.86 -15.12
C GLN A 9 -13.01 -21.82 -13.60
N ILE A 10 -13.72 -22.81 -13.05
CA ILE A 10 -13.90 -22.96 -11.59
C ILE A 10 -12.56 -23.17 -10.91
N ASN A 11 -11.69 -24.03 -11.45
CA ASN A 11 -10.36 -24.26 -10.86
C ASN A 11 -9.51 -22.99 -10.81
N ILE A 12 -9.51 -22.18 -11.88
CA ILE A 12 -8.79 -20.89 -11.90
C ILE A 12 -9.34 -19.96 -10.82
N LEU A 13 -10.67 -19.85 -10.71
CA LEU A 13 -11.32 -19.00 -9.71
C LEU A 13 -11.05 -19.47 -8.29
N LYS A 14 -11.07 -20.78 -8.04
CA LYS A 14 -10.79 -21.37 -6.72
C LYS A 14 -9.38 -21.06 -6.26
N ASN A 15 -8.38 -21.28 -7.12
CA ASN A 15 -7.00 -21.00 -6.77
C ASN A 15 -6.80 -19.51 -6.49
N ALA A 16 -7.40 -18.66 -7.32
CA ALA A 16 -7.32 -17.22 -7.16
C ALA A 16 -7.97 -16.70 -5.88
N LEU A 17 -9.20 -17.13 -5.57
CA LEU A 17 -9.90 -16.74 -4.35
C LEU A 17 -9.26 -17.39 -3.11
N GLY A 18 -8.77 -18.62 -3.22
CA GLY A 18 -8.03 -19.30 -2.16
C GLY A 18 -6.79 -18.52 -1.74
N GLN A 19 -6.03 -17.99 -2.70
CA GLN A 19 -4.85 -17.16 -2.43
C GLN A 19 -5.21 -15.87 -1.67
N ILE A 20 -6.26 -15.15 -2.10
CA ILE A 20 -6.72 -13.93 -1.42
C ILE A 20 -7.22 -14.26 -0.02
N ASN A 21 -8.04 -15.30 0.12
CA ASN A 21 -8.63 -15.70 1.40
C ASN A 21 -7.54 -16.13 2.39
N GLY A 22 -6.55 -16.90 1.94
CA GLY A 22 -5.39 -17.27 2.74
C GLY A 22 -4.61 -16.04 3.21
N SER A 23 -4.30 -15.12 2.29
CA SER A 23 -3.59 -13.88 2.61
C SER A 23 -4.35 -12.99 3.59
N TYR A 24 -5.67 -12.90 3.45
CA TYR A 24 -6.54 -12.17 4.36
C TYR A 24 -6.58 -12.80 5.76
N ARG A 25 -6.70 -14.13 5.87
CA ARG A 25 -6.67 -14.83 7.17
C ARG A 25 -5.36 -14.59 7.91
N VAL A 26 -4.24 -14.66 7.20
CA VAL A 26 -2.91 -14.33 7.77
C VAL A 26 -2.88 -12.87 8.22
N HIS A 27 -3.38 -11.95 7.41
CA HIS A 27 -3.46 -10.53 7.77
C HIS A 27 -4.30 -10.28 9.02
N VAL A 28 -5.46 -10.92 9.17
CA VAL A 28 -6.31 -10.79 10.37
C VAL A 28 -5.60 -11.31 11.61
N ARG A 29 -4.87 -12.44 11.50
CA ARG A 29 -4.15 -13.06 12.62
C ARG A 29 -2.91 -12.29 13.04
N GLU A 30 -2.12 -11.81 12.08
CA GLU A 30 -0.76 -11.29 12.31
C GLU A 30 -0.65 -9.78 12.09
N GLY A 31 -1.73 -9.11 11.67
CA GLY A 31 -1.74 -7.70 11.25
C GLY A 31 -1.02 -7.44 9.93
N ARG A 32 -0.49 -8.49 9.26
CA ARG A 32 0.21 -8.41 7.97
C ARG A 32 0.15 -9.73 7.22
N SER A 33 0.31 -9.66 5.90
CA SER A 33 0.50 -10.83 5.04
C SER A 33 1.91 -10.81 4.45
N ALA A 34 2.47 -11.97 4.11
CA ALA A 34 3.70 -12.06 3.31
C ALA A 34 3.61 -11.29 1.98
N PHE A 35 2.40 -11.08 1.48
CA PHE A 35 2.12 -10.33 0.24
C PHE A 35 1.57 -8.93 0.51
N SER A 36 1.70 -8.43 1.73
CA SER A 36 1.41 -7.04 2.07
C SER A 36 2.57 -6.12 1.68
N TYR A 37 2.25 -4.87 1.36
CA TYR A 37 3.20 -3.79 1.29
C TYR A 37 3.86 -3.63 2.67
N PRO A 38 5.20 -3.64 2.78
CA PRO A 38 5.91 -3.60 4.03
C PRO A 38 5.96 -2.15 4.50
N PHE A 39 4.81 -1.61 4.91
CA PHE A 39 4.65 -0.24 5.42
C PHE A 39 5.68 0.12 6.51
N ARG A 40 6.27 -0.88 7.19
CA ARG A 40 7.35 -0.67 8.18
C ARG A 40 8.73 -0.45 7.56
N ILE A 41 9.04 -1.11 6.44
CA ILE A 41 10.36 -1.09 5.78
C ILE A 41 10.40 0.02 4.73
N PHE A 42 9.40 -0.02 3.86
CA PHE A 42 9.08 1.04 2.93
C PHE A 42 7.77 1.60 3.43
N PRO A 43 7.78 2.47 4.46
CA PRO A 43 6.63 3.35 4.58
C PRO A 43 6.48 3.98 3.20
N PRO A 44 5.24 4.12 2.67
CA PRO A 44 5.07 5.12 1.62
C PRO A 44 5.74 6.37 2.18
N LEU A 45 6.38 7.22 1.37
CA LEU A 45 7.24 8.33 1.83
C LEU A 45 6.58 9.33 2.85
N HIS A 46 5.40 8.98 3.34
CA HIS A 46 4.36 9.47 4.22
C HIS A 46 4.43 8.86 5.63
N SER A 47 5.62 8.79 6.22
CA SER A 47 5.70 9.27 7.61
C SER A 47 5.53 10.80 7.54
N TYR A 48 4.26 11.20 7.38
CA TYR A 48 3.67 12.53 7.22
C TYR A 48 4.43 13.63 6.43
N PRO A 49 3.86 14.20 5.35
CA PRO A 49 2.55 13.90 4.73
C PRO A 49 2.62 13.03 3.46
N PRO A 50 1.44 12.62 2.97
CA PRO A 50 1.22 12.02 1.67
C PRO A 50 1.73 12.86 0.51
N ILE A 51 2.53 12.25 -0.37
CA ILE A 51 2.65 12.69 -1.76
C ILE A 51 1.23 12.57 -2.28
N ARG A 52 0.69 13.69 -2.79
CA ARG A 52 -0.59 13.71 -3.50
C ARG A 52 -0.63 12.53 -4.48
N GLY A 53 -1.49 11.53 -4.21
CA GLY A 53 -1.71 10.40 -5.12
C GLY A 53 -1.55 9.00 -4.51
N PHE A 54 -0.80 8.80 -3.42
CA PHE A 54 -0.75 7.49 -2.75
C PHE A 54 -2.00 7.33 -1.87
N LYS A 55 -2.99 6.57 -2.34
CA LYS A 55 -4.21 6.28 -1.58
C LYS A 55 -4.15 4.85 -1.07
N ASP A 56 -4.02 4.68 0.25
CA ASP A 56 -3.93 3.40 0.95
C ASP A 56 -5.19 2.52 0.79
N GLY A 57 -6.28 3.12 0.31
CA GLY A 57 -7.58 2.49 0.24
C GLY A 57 -8.26 2.44 1.60
N THR A 58 -9.47 1.92 1.63
CA THR A 58 -10.28 1.82 2.85
C THR A 58 -10.88 0.43 2.91
N PHE A 59 -10.61 -0.30 3.99
CA PHE A 59 -11.21 -1.61 4.20
C PHE A 59 -12.74 -1.49 4.33
N ASN A 60 -13.46 -2.48 3.82
CA ASN A 60 -14.91 -2.55 3.90
C ASN A 60 -15.29 -4.01 4.13
N GLN A 61 -15.89 -4.29 5.28
CA GLN A 61 -16.22 -5.63 5.72
C GLN A 61 -17.22 -6.31 4.78
N GLN A 62 -18.29 -5.62 4.39
CA GLN A 62 -19.32 -6.17 3.51
C GLN A 62 -18.78 -6.66 2.16
N PHE A 63 -17.84 -5.91 1.57
CA PHE A 63 -17.20 -6.33 0.33
C PHE A 63 -16.25 -7.52 0.51
N MET A 64 -15.56 -7.58 1.65
CA MET A 64 -14.73 -8.73 1.98
C MET A 64 -15.58 -9.98 2.21
N ASP A 65 -16.71 -9.87 2.93
CA ASP A 65 -17.63 -10.97 3.20
C ASP A 65 -18.19 -11.56 1.90
N LYS A 66 -18.62 -10.70 0.96
CA LYS A 66 -19.08 -11.15 -0.37
C LYS A 66 -18.02 -11.95 -1.13
N LEU A 67 -16.74 -11.59 -0.99
CA LEU A 67 -15.62 -12.31 -1.59
C LEU A 67 -15.40 -13.66 -0.90
N LEU A 68 -15.44 -13.69 0.43
CA LEU A 68 -15.33 -14.91 1.23
C LEU A 68 -16.47 -15.89 0.91
N GLU A 69 -17.71 -15.41 0.83
CA GLU A 69 -18.89 -16.17 0.44
C GLU A 69 -18.77 -16.74 -0.97
N LEU A 70 -18.28 -15.94 -1.93
CA LEU A 70 -18.02 -16.41 -3.29
C LEU A 70 -17.03 -17.58 -3.28
N GLY A 71 -15.97 -17.48 -2.49
CA GLY A 71 -14.99 -18.57 -2.30
C GLY A 71 -15.62 -19.84 -1.73
N LYS A 72 -16.46 -19.70 -0.69
CA LYS A 72 -17.20 -20.83 -0.09
C LYS A 72 -18.15 -21.48 -1.10
N GLY A 73 -18.95 -20.68 -1.82
CA GLY A 73 -19.92 -21.18 -2.79
C GLY A 73 -19.30 -21.88 -4.01
N LEU A 74 -18.12 -21.44 -4.46
CA LEU A 74 -17.37 -22.13 -5.51
C LEU A 74 -16.78 -23.45 -5.03
N ASN A 75 -16.39 -23.54 -3.76
CA ASN A 75 -15.87 -24.78 -3.18
C ASN A 75 -16.95 -25.85 -3.00
N ALA A 76 -18.18 -25.47 -2.66
CA ALA A 76 -19.29 -26.40 -2.50
C ALA A 76 -19.84 -26.98 -3.83
N ASN A 77 -19.77 -26.24 -4.94
CA ASN A 77 -20.41 -26.61 -6.21
C ASN A 77 -19.48 -27.33 -7.21
N THR A 78 -18.87 -28.45 -6.83
CA THR A 78 -17.77 -29.12 -7.57
C THR A 78 -18.14 -30.03 -8.74
N ARG A 79 -19.42 -30.24 -9.07
CA ARG A 79 -19.77 -31.10 -10.21
C ARG A 79 -19.47 -30.40 -11.55
N ASN A 80 -18.99 -31.17 -12.54
CA ASN A 80 -18.45 -30.87 -13.88
C ASN A 80 -18.74 -29.53 -14.60
N SER A 81 -19.84 -28.85 -14.28
CA SER A 81 -20.06 -27.44 -14.57
C SER A 81 -20.96 -26.85 -13.48
N ALA A 82 -20.59 -25.70 -12.92
CA ALA A 82 -21.35 -25.04 -11.87
C ALA A 82 -22.01 -23.78 -12.39
N SER A 83 -23.25 -23.57 -11.98
CA SER A 83 -23.94 -22.31 -12.20
C SER A 83 -24.00 -21.55 -10.89
N VAL A 84 -23.30 -20.43 -10.84
CA VAL A 84 -23.08 -19.64 -9.63
C VAL A 84 -23.87 -18.36 -9.73
N ARG A 85 -24.70 -18.07 -8.72
CA ARG A 85 -25.34 -16.77 -8.60
C ARG A 85 -24.29 -15.78 -8.10
N MET A 86 -24.04 -14.75 -8.89
CA MET A 86 -23.11 -13.69 -8.55
C MET A 86 -23.80 -12.32 -8.65
N ASP A 87 -23.47 -11.45 -7.70
CA ASP A 87 -23.75 -10.03 -7.78
C ASP A 87 -22.64 -9.29 -8.57
N THR A 88 -22.86 -8.00 -8.83
CA THR A 88 -21.93 -7.16 -9.59
C THR A 88 -20.55 -7.07 -8.94
N PHE A 89 -20.49 -6.99 -7.61
CA PHE A 89 -19.24 -6.82 -6.86
C PHE A 89 -18.48 -8.14 -6.72
N GLN A 90 -19.17 -9.27 -6.60
CA GLN A 90 -18.60 -10.61 -6.66
C GLN A 90 -17.96 -10.88 -8.02
N ILE A 91 -18.55 -10.41 -9.13
CA ILE A 91 -17.91 -10.50 -10.45
C ILE A 91 -16.64 -9.65 -10.50
N ARG A 92 -16.68 -8.42 -9.97
CA ARG A 92 -15.48 -7.55 -9.87
C ARG A 92 -14.40 -8.18 -9.00
N ALA A 93 -14.77 -8.76 -7.86
CA ALA A 93 -13.90 -9.47 -6.93
C ALA A 93 -13.26 -10.69 -7.60
N ALA A 94 -14.02 -11.47 -8.37
CA ALA A 94 -13.52 -12.60 -9.13
C ALA A 94 -12.45 -12.19 -10.17
N VAL A 95 -12.71 -11.12 -10.93
CA VAL A 95 -11.73 -10.57 -11.89
C VAL A 95 -10.48 -10.10 -11.16
N PHE A 96 -10.65 -9.39 -10.04
CA PHE A 96 -9.54 -8.94 -9.20
C PHE A 96 -8.70 -10.13 -8.70
N ALA A 97 -9.35 -11.16 -8.17
CA ALA A 97 -8.70 -12.37 -7.66
C ALA A 97 -7.85 -13.04 -8.74
N ILE A 98 -8.39 -13.24 -9.94
CA ILE A 98 -7.64 -13.86 -11.04
C ILE A 98 -6.39 -13.02 -11.39
N ARG A 99 -6.53 -11.70 -11.46
CA ARG A 99 -5.40 -10.80 -11.76
C ARG A 99 -4.33 -10.86 -10.66
N ALA A 100 -4.75 -10.78 -9.39
CA ALA A 100 -3.87 -10.91 -8.23
C ALA A 100 -3.13 -12.26 -8.24
N TYR A 101 -3.82 -13.35 -8.56
CA TYR A 101 -3.22 -14.69 -8.65
C TYR A 101 -2.17 -14.80 -9.75
N ILE A 102 -2.39 -14.18 -10.92
CA ILE A 102 -1.37 -14.12 -11.98
C ILE A 102 -0.12 -13.38 -11.49
N ASP A 103 -0.29 -12.28 -10.76
CA ASP A 103 0.83 -11.51 -10.21
C ASP A 103 1.54 -12.26 -9.07
N PHE A 104 0.80 -13.00 -8.24
CA PHE A 104 1.36 -13.93 -7.25
C PHE A 104 2.24 -14.99 -7.91
N VAL A 105 1.72 -15.70 -8.93
CA VAL A 105 2.50 -16.72 -9.63
C VAL A 105 3.72 -16.08 -10.30
N ARG A 106 3.58 -14.89 -10.91
CA ARG A 106 4.72 -14.13 -11.46
C ARG A 106 5.80 -13.85 -10.42
N HIS A 107 5.40 -13.40 -9.23
CA HIS A 107 6.29 -13.14 -8.11
C HIS A 107 7.02 -14.40 -7.65
N LEU A 108 6.29 -15.50 -7.51
CA LEU A 108 6.87 -16.79 -7.13
C LEU A 108 7.93 -17.25 -8.14
N ARG A 109 7.67 -17.12 -9.45
CA ARG A 109 8.68 -17.48 -10.48
C ARG A 109 9.91 -16.60 -10.38
N TYR A 110 9.73 -15.30 -10.13
CA TYR A 110 10.86 -14.38 -9.95
C TYR A 110 11.73 -14.81 -8.75
N GLN A 111 11.12 -15.13 -7.61
CA GLN A 111 11.85 -15.60 -6.44
C GLN A 111 12.59 -16.93 -6.69
N LEU A 112 11.95 -17.90 -7.38
CA LEU A 112 12.58 -19.17 -7.74
C LEU A 112 13.74 -18.99 -8.73
N ARG A 113 13.66 -18.01 -9.65
CA ARG A 113 14.77 -17.67 -10.55
C ARG A 113 15.98 -17.17 -9.78
N LEU A 114 15.77 -16.35 -8.74
CA LEU A 114 16.86 -15.83 -7.90
C LEU A 114 17.54 -16.93 -7.06
N LYS A 115 16.83 -17.99 -6.67
CA LYS A 115 17.34 -19.03 -5.76
C LYS A 115 18.21 -20.12 -6.44
N LYS A 116 18.47 -20.06 -7.75
CA LYS A 116 19.38 -20.96 -8.50
C LYS A 116 19.20 -22.50 -8.34
N HIS A 117 18.13 -23.00 -7.72
CA HIS A 117 17.81 -24.44 -7.71
C HIS A 117 16.82 -24.80 -8.82
N GLU A 118 17.27 -25.62 -9.77
CA GLU A 118 16.51 -25.97 -10.99
C GLU A 118 15.44 -27.06 -10.72
N GLU A 119 15.71 -27.95 -9.77
CA GLU A 119 14.83 -29.05 -9.35
C GLU A 119 13.53 -28.55 -8.67
N ASP A 120 13.59 -27.46 -7.90
CA ASP A 120 12.42 -26.80 -7.29
C ASP A 120 11.46 -26.17 -8.33
N ARG A 121 11.95 -25.90 -9.55
CA ARG A 121 11.14 -25.25 -10.60
C ARG A 121 10.14 -26.20 -11.24
N MET A 122 10.54 -27.46 -11.43
CA MET A 122 9.73 -28.49 -12.07
C MET A 122 8.65 -29.04 -11.11
N SER A 123 8.96 -29.21 -9.82
CA SER A 123 8.00 -29.72 -8.82
C SER A 123 6.80 -28.78 -8.62
N LEU A 124 6.98 -27.46 -8.79
CA LEU A 124 5.94 -26.46 -8.60
C LEU A 124 5.13 -26.11 -9.87
N HIS A 125 5.43 -26.71 -11.04
CA HIS A 125 4.81 -26.34 -12.35
C HIS A 125 4.91 -24.83 -12.66
N VAL A 126 6.05 -24.22 -12.35
CA VAL A 126 6.32 -22.77 -12.50
C VAL A 126 7.20 -22.52 -13.72
N ASP A 127 7.19 -23.44 -14.69
CA ASP A 127 7.85 -23.30 -15.98
C ASP A 127 7.16 -22.24 -16.85
N ASP A 128 7.90 -21.75 -17.84
CA ASP A 128 7.46 -20.66 -18.71
C ASP A 128 6.23 -21.04 -19.54
N GLN A 129 6.11 -22.31 -19.93
CA GLN A 129 5.00 -22.82 -20.73
C GLN A 129 3.71 -22.96 -19.89
N SER A 130 3.77 -23.56 -18.70
CA SER A 130 2.61 -23.63 -17.79
C SER A 130 2.10 -22.25 -17.40
N PHE A 131 2.99 -21.29 -17.13
CA PHE A 131 2.58 -19.92 -16.84
C PHE A 131 1.93 -19.23 -18.04
N ALA A 132 2.46 -19.41 -19.25
CA ALA A 132 1.86 -18.86 -20.47
C ALA A 132 0.44 -19.43 -20.69
N GLN A 133 0.26 -20.74 -20.47
CA GLN A 133 -1.05 -21.39 -20.52
C GLN A 133 -2.01 -20.84 -19.45
N LEU A 134 -1.54 -20.68 -18.20
CA LEU A 134 -2.34 -20.08 -17.13
C LEU A 134 -2.79 -18.67 -17.49
N LYS A 135 -1.89 -17.83 -18.01
CA LYS A 135 -2.20 -16.45 -18.45
C LYS A 135 -3.23 -16.45 -19.57
N ALA A 136 -3.07 -17.32 -20.58
CA ALA A 136 -4.01 -17.44 -21.70
C ALA A 136 -5.40 -17.90 -21.25
N LYS A 137 -5.47 -18.98 -20.43
CA LYS A 137 -6.72 -19.50 -19.86
C LYS A 137 -7.40 -18.44 -18.99
N SER A 138 -6.64 -17.79 -18.10
CA SER A 138 -7.14 -16.73 -17.22
C SER A 138 -7.68 -15.53 -17.97
N LYS A 139 -7.01 -15.09 -19.05
CA LYS A 139 -7.50 -14.00 -19.92
C LYS A 139 -8.88 -14.32 -20.50
N ARG A 140 -9.11 -15.55 -20.96
CA ARG A 140 -10.43 -16.00 -21.46
C ARG A 140 -11.48 -15.94 -20.36
N VAL A 141 -11.16 -16.34 -19.13
CA VAL A 141 -12.08 -16.26 -17.99
C VAL A 141 -12.41 -14.82 -17.64
N ILE A 142 -11.40 -13.95 -17.56
CA ILE A 142 -11.57 -12.50 -17.31
C ILE A 142 -12.49 -11.87 -18.35
N HIS A 143 -12.25 -12.11 -19.64
CA HIS A 143 -13.13 -11.57 -20.69
C HIS A 143 -14.58 -12.06 -20.54
N SER A 144 -14.79 -13.32 -20.16
CA SER A 144 -16.13 -13.84 -19.89
C SER A 144 -16.79 -13.11 -18.72
N LEU A 145 -16.06 -12.98 -17.60
CA LEU A 145 -16.52 -12.25 -16.41
C LEU A 145 -16.81 -10.78 -16.72
N GLU A 146 -16.00 -10.12 -17.55
CA GLU A 146 -16.22 -8.72 -17.95
C GLU A 146 -17.50 -8.56 -18.79
N ARG A 147 -17.83 -9.51 -19.66
CA ARG A 147 -19.13 -9.53 -20.37
C ARG A 147 -20.30 -9.70 -19.40
N HIS A 148 -20.15 -10.56 -18.39
CA HIS A 148 -21.15 -10.70 -17.33
C HIS A 148 -21.25 -9.43 -16.47
N MET A 149 -20.13 -8.80 -16.14
CA MET A 149 -20.07 -7.55 -15.39
C MET A 149 -20.80 -6.41 -16.10
N LYS A 150 -20.65 -6.28 -17.43
CA LYS A 150 -21.40 -5.28 -18.21
C LYS A 150 -22.92 -5.45 -18.06
N ARG A 151 -23.41 -6.69 -18.14
CA ARG A 151 -24.84 -7.02 -17.94
C ARG A 151 -25.30 -6.74 -16.51
N ALA A 152 -24.51 -7.16 -15.52
CA ALA A 152 -24.80 -6.95 -14.10
C ALA A 152 -24.79 -5.46 -13.71
N ASN A 153 -23.87 -4.66 -14.27
CA ASN A 153 -23.82 -3.22 -14.08
C ASN A 153 -25.08 -2.54 -14.64
N ARG A 154 -25.53 -2.91 -15.84
CA ARG A 154 -26.78 -2.36 -16.42
C ARG A 154 -27.98 -2.65 -15.52
N ALA A 155 -28.15 -3.90 -15.09
CA ALA A 155 -29.22 -4.29 -14.19
C ALA A 155 -29.15 -3.55 -12.84
N LEU A 156 -27.95 -3.37 -12.28
CA LEU A 156 -27.76 -2.63 -11.03
C LEU A 156 -28.10 -1.14 -11.17
N MET A 157 -27.72 -0.51 -12.28
CA MET A 157 -28.05 0.89 -12.56
C MET A 157 -29.55 1.11 -12.83
N THR A 158 -30.28 0.09 -13.28
CA THR A 158 -31.74 0.15 -13.38
C THR A 158 -32.41 -0.03 -12.01
N ALA A 159 -31.84 -0.85 -11.14
CA ALA A 159 -32.41 -1.17 -9.84
C ALA A 159 -32.07 -0.14 -8.74
N VAL A 160 -31.06 0.70 -8.93
CA VAL A 160 -30.52 1.60 -7.92
C VAL A 160 -30.22 2.95 -8.56
N ASP A 161 -30.48 4.04 -7.83
CA ASP A 161 -30.18 5.39 -8.30
C ASP A 161 -28.70 5.56 -8.68
N LYS A 162 -28.47 6.46 -9.64
CA LYS A 162 -27.13 6.76 -10.16
C LYS A 162 -26.17 7.22 -9.07
N GLU A 163 -26.64 8.00 -8.10
CA GLU A 163 -25.84 8.48 -6.96
C GLU A 163 -25.41 7.33 -6.06
N HIS A 164 -26.35 6.47 -5.66
CA HIS A 164 -26.10 5.29 -4.86
C HIS A 164 -25.11 4.33 -5.55
N TYR A 165 -25.27 4.06 -6.86
CA TYR A 165 -24.32 3.25 -7.62
C TYR A 165 -22.90 3.86 -7.62
N THR A 166 -22.82 5.19 -7.75
CA THR A 166 -21.55 5.92 -7.78
C THR A 166 -20.86 5.85 -6.42
N ALA A 167 -21.59 6.07 -5.33
CA ALA A 167 -21.09 5.94 -3.97
C ALA A 167 -20.55 4.53 -3.70
N GLN A 168 -21.32 3.47 -4.00
CA GLN A 168 -20.87 2.09 -3.82
C GLN A 168 -19.62 1.77 -4.66
N THR A 169 -19.52 2.33 -5.87
CA THR A 169 -18.34 2.15 -6.73
C THR A 169 -17.11 2.85 -6.17
N VAL A 170 -17.25 4.01 -5.54
CA VAL A 170 -16.15 4.70 -4.85
C VAL A 170 -15.64 3.86 -3.68
N VAL A 171 -16.55 3.37 -2.82
CA VAL A 171 -16.18 2.51 -1.68
C VAL A 171 -15.51 1.22 -2.16
N TRP A 172 -16.03 0.60 -3.20
CA TRP A 172 -15.42 -0.60 -3.80
C TRP A 172 -14.01 -0.34 -4.33
N LYS A 173 -13.78 0.79 -5.02
CA LYS A 173 -12.44 1.16 -5.51
C LYS A 173 -11.46 1.39 -4.36
N ALA A 174 -11.92 2.02 -3.27
CA ALA A 174 -11.10 2.20 -2.07
C ALA A 174 -10.76 0.85 -1.42
N HIS A 175 -11.73 -0.07 -1.34
CA HIS A 175 -11.52 -1.42 -0.83
C HIS A 175 -10.53 -2.23 -1.67
N LEU A 176 -10.64 -2.17 -3.00
CA LEU A 176 -9.69 -2.84 -3.88
C LEU A 176 -8.25 -2.35 -3.70
N ARG A 177 -8.05 -1.04 -3.52
CA ARG A 177 -6.72 -0.47 -3.24
C ARG A 177 -6.18 -0.98 -1.91
N TRP A 178 -7.04 -1.04 -0.90
CA TRP A 178 -6.68 -1.61 0.39
C TRP A 178 -6.24 -3.07 0.22
N MET A 179 -7.01 -3.90 -0.49
CA MET A 179 -6.64 -5.29 -0.74
C MET A 179 -5.31 -5.43 -1.51
N GLN A 180 -5.13 -4.61 -2.55
CA GLN A 180 -3.88 -4.57 -3.33
C GLN A 180 -2.66 -4.31 -2.47
N LEU A 181 -2.77 -3.41 -1.48
CA LEU A 181 -1.65 -3.06 -0.63
C LEU A 181 -1.49 -4.02 0.56
N HIS A 182 -2.56 -4.57 1.12
CA HIS A 182 -2.48 -5.27 2.40
C HIS A 182 -2.44 -6.80 2.26
N ILE A 183 -2.89 -7.35 1.13
CA ILE A 183 -2.97 -8.81 0.94
C ILE A 183 -2.52 -9.31 -0.44
N SER A 184 -2.35 -8.45 -1.45
CA SER A 184 -2.01 -8.88 -2.81
C SER A 184 -1.00 -7.99 -3.56
N TYR A 185 -0.01 -7.42 -2.87
CA TYR A 185 0.92 -6.47 -3.47
C TYR A 185 1.89 -7.13 -4.45
N HIS A 186 2.31 -8.39 -4.19
CA HIS A 186 3.13 -9.30 -5.02
C HIS A 186 4.34 -8.72 -5.77
N LYS A 187 4.73 -7.45 -5.59
CA LYS A 187 5.91 -6.91 -6.25
C LYS A 187 7.15 -7.33 -5.46
N PRO A 188 8.21 -7.77 -6.15
CA PRO A 188 9.51 -7.95 -5.51
C PRO A 188 9.95 -6.62 -4.90
N TRP A 189 10.46 -6.71 -3.68
CA TRP A 189 11.02 -5.56 -2.99
C TRP A 189 12.40 -5.27 -3.58
N GLY A 190 12.67 -3.99 -3.86
CA GLY A 190 14.07 -3.56 -3.94
C GLY A 190 14.73 -3.77 -2.58
N GLU A 191 16.06 -3.81 -2.53
CA GLU A 191 16.78 -3.89 -1.27
C GLU A 191 16.31 -2.78 -0.32
N PRO A 192 16.05 -3.09 0.98
CA PRO A 192 15.74 -2.09 1.97
C PRO A 192 16.79 -0.99 1.92
N ASN A 193 16.38 0.24 1.64
CA ASN A 193 17.33 1.34 1.54
C ASN A 193 17.73 1.80 2.96
N HIS A 194 18.58 1.01 3.60
CA HIS A 194 19.15 1.26 4.93
C HIS A 194 19.82 2.64 5.00
N HIS A 195 20.38 3.08 3.88
CA HIS A 195 21.00 4.39 3.72
C HIS A 195 19.97 5.51 3.91
N LEU A 196 18.74 5.38 3.39
CA LEU A 196 17.70 6.40 3.58
C LEU A 196 17.24 6.53 5.04
N ARG A 197 17.10 5.43 5.79
CA ARG A 197 16.74 5.51 7.22
C ARG A 197 17.86 6.18 8.01
N LYS A 198 19.12 5.76 7.77
CA LYS A 198 20.31 6.35 8.40
C LYS A 198 20.47 7.82 8.02
N GLN A 199 20.20 8.17 6.76
CA GLN A 199 20.26 9.54 6.24
C GLN A 199 19.16 10.42 6.84
N ARG A 200 17.92 9.92 6.98
CA ARG A 200 16.85 10.67 7.65
C ARG A 200 17.19 10.97 9.11
N GLN A 201 17.75 9.99 9.81
CA GLN A 201 18.20 10.18 11.19
C GLN A 201 19.30 11.25 11.25
N ARG A 202 20.35 11.12 10.42
CA ARG A 202 21.41 12.11 10.29
C ARG A 202 20.90 13.52 9.97
N ASN A 203 19.94 13.64 9.04
CA ASN A 203 19.34 14.94 8.70
C ASN A 203 18.63 15.57 9.89
N ILE A 204 17.93 14.78 10.73
CA ILE A 204 17.30 15.30 11.94
C ILE A 204 18.37 15.70 12.97
N ASP A 205 19.41 14.90 13.13
CA ASP A 205 20.51 15.19 14.06
C ASP A 205 21.26 16.48 13.66
N ASP A 206 21.46 16.69 12.37
CA ASP A 206 22.03 17.91 11.80
C ASP A 206 21.11 19.13 12.07
N LEU A 207 19.79 18.99 11.85
CA LEU A 207 18.83 20.06 12.15
C LEU A 207 18.79 20.41 13.64
N VAL A 208 18.86 19.41 14.53
CA VAL A 208 18.96 19.63 15.98
C VAL A 208 20.21 20.42 16.31
N THR A 209 21.34 20.08 15.69
CA THR A 209 22.61 20.78 15.89
C THR A 209 22.53 22.23 15.41
N MET A 210 21.92 22.48 14.26
CA MET A 210 21.69 23.83 13.73
C MET A 210 20.76 24.64 14.63
N ALA A 211 19.68 24.04 15.12
CA ALA A 211 18.74 24.70 16.03
C ALA A 211 19.41 25.02 17.38
N LYS A 212 20.16 24.08 17.97
CA LYS A 212 20.94 24.32 19.20
C LYS A 212 21.89 25.50 19.05
N ARG A 213 22.57 25.62 17.90
CA ARG A 213 23.47 26.74 17.60
C ARG A 213 22.70 28.06 17.48
N GLY A 214 21.64 28.10 16.68
CA GLY A 214 20.84 29.29 16.51
C GLY A 214 20.23 29.78 17.83
N ILE A 215 19.67 28.88 18.66
CA ILE A 215 19.08 29.23 19.97
C ILE A 215 20.13 29.85 20.90
N ARG A 216 21.36 29.32 20.91
CA ARG A 216 22.46 29.89 21.70
C ARG A 216 22.89 31.27 21.19
N ASN A 217 22.92 31.45 19.86
CA ASN A 217 23.25 32.74 19.26
C ASN A 217 22.19 33.79 19.58
N GLU A 218 20.91 33.40 19.70
CA GLU A 218 19.82 34.25 20.17
C GLU A 218 19.85 34.49 21.69
N GLY A 219 20.81 33.94 22.42
CA GLY A 219 20.95 34.14 23.86
C GLY A 219 19.99 33.30 24.70
N TYR A 220 19.51 32.14 24.23
CA TYR A 220 18.64 31.25 25.01
C TYR A 220 19.32 29.92 25.34
N ARG A 221 18.90 29.29 26.44
CA ARG A 221 19.27 27.91 26.77
C ARG A 221 18.46 26.94 25.89
N PRO A 222 19.11 26.03 25.14
CA PRO A 222 18.41 25.02 24.35
C PRO A 222 17.52 24.13 25.24
N ALA A 223 16.35 23.75 24.71
CA ALA A 223 15.49 22.73 25.32
C ALA A 223 16.19 21.35 25.39
N ASP A 224 15.54 20.42 26.08
CA ASP A 224 15.95 19.02 26.11
C ASP A 224 16.06 18.43 24.70
N GLU A 225 16.97 17.46 24.55
CA GLU A 225 17.33 16.89 23.26
C GLU A 225 16.16 16.15 22.61
N ASP A 226 15.33 15.45 23.38
CA ASP A 226 14.15 14.76 22.86
C ASP A 226 13.08 15.74 22.38
N GLU A 227 12.92 16.85 23.08
CA GLU A 227 11.97 17.90 22.71
C GLU A 227 12.42 18.68 21.47
N LEU A 228 13.70 19.02 21.38
CA LEU A 228 14.28 19.59 20.16
C LEU A 228 14.15 18.64 18.98
N ARG A 229 14.41 17.35 19.18
CA ARG A 229 14.26 16.32 18.14
C ARG A 229 12.81 16.20 17.70
N ARG A 230 11.84 16.27 18.62
CA ARG A 230 10.40 16.33 18.29
C ARG A 230 10.08 17.56 17.45
N LEU A 231 10.59 18.74 17.80
CA LEU A 231 10.39 19.97 17.04
C LEU A 231 11.06 19.96 15.67
N MET A 232 12.27 19.39 15.54
CA MET A 232 12.94 19.26 14.25
C MET A 232 12.21 18.27 13.33
N ARG A 233 11.61 17.21 13.88
CA ARG A 233 10.69 16.34 13.12
C ARG A 233 9.45 17.11 12.66
N LEU A 234 8.90 17.98 13.51
CA LEU A 234 7.76 18.84 13.16
C LEU A 234 8.14 19.88 12.10
N TYR A 235 9.32 20.49 12.20
CA TYR A 235 9.87 21.39 11.20
C TYR A 235 10.03 20.69 9.85
N ALA A 236 10.72 19.53 9.85
CA ALA A 236 10.93 18.74 8.64
C ALA A 236 9.62 18.28 7.99
N LYS A 237 8.54 18.17 8.78
CA LYS A 237 7.17 18.03 8.27
C LYS A 237 6.73 19.34 7.59
N TYR A 238 6.67 20.47 8.29
CA TYR A 238 6.18 21.74 7.70
C TYR A 238 6.97 22.20 6.46
N ALA A 239 8.27 21.99 6.43
CA ALA A 239 9.12 22.31 5.29
C ALA A 239 8.81 21.44 4.06
N ARG A 240 8.45 20.17 4.26
CA ARG A 240 7.97 19.30 3.17
C ARG A 240 6.59 19.70 2.67
N ASP A 241 5.74 20.24 3.55
CA ASP A 241 4.37 20.67 3.22
C ASP A 241 4.35 21.99 2.44
N GLY A 242 5.52 22.57 2.15
CA GLY A 242 5.66 23.89 1.54
C GLY A 242 5.32 25.05 2.48
N ARG A 243 5.00 24.78 3.74
CA ARG A 243 4.61 25.81 4.73
C ARG A 243 5.77 26.69 5.19
N GLN A 244 7.00 26.26 4.92
CA GLN A 244 8.22 27.04 5.19
C GLN A 244 8.78 27.68 3.90
N GLY A 245 8.02 27.67 2.80
CA GLY A 245 8.44 28.25 1.52
C GLY A 245 9.78 27.70 1.04
N ARG A 246 10.76 28.59 0.85
CA ARG A 246 12.11 28.23 0.37
C ARG A 246 12.97 27.44 1.37
N TRP A 247 12.59 27.41 2.65
CA TRP A 247 13.38 26.81 3.74
C TRP A 247 13.19 25.30 3.84
N THR A 248 13.44 24.59 2.74
CA THR A 248 13.38 23.11 2.72
C THR A 248 14.52 22.48 3.52
N VAL A 249 14.35 21.23 3.98
CA VAL A 249 15.42 20.51 4.72
C VAL A 249 16.70 20.39 3.88
N PRO A 250 16.67 20.01 2.59
CA PRO A 250 17.87 20.01 1.75
C PRO A 250 18.51 21.40 1.63
N PHE A 251 17.69 22.45 1.50
CA PHE A 251 18.18 23.82 1.46
C PHE A 251 18.89 24.21 2.75
N LEU A 252 18.32 23.91 3.92
CA LEU A 252 18.99 24.19 5.20
C LEU A 252 20.31 23.41 5.36
N LEU A 253 20.28 22.13 5.02
CA LEU A 253 21.44 21.24 5.19
C LEU A 253 22.57 21.50 4.18
N ALA A 254 22.32 22.23 3.09
CA ALA A 254 23.34 22.59 2.10
C ALA A 254 24.39 23.59 2.62
N ASN A 255 24.03 24.48 3.55
CA ASN A 255 24.98 25.32 4.30
C ASN A 255 24.62 25.33 5.78
N ARG A 256 25.06 24.29 6.49
CA ARG A 256 24.75 24.07 7.91
C ARG A 256 25.28 25.15 8.84
N ALA A 257 26.28 25.91 8.38
CA ALA A 257 26.93 26.98 9.15
C ALA A 257 26.36 28.38 8.89
N ASP A 258 25.47 28.54 7.91
CA ASP A 258 24.89 29.83 7.54
C ASP A 258 24.01 30.38 8.68
N ILE A 259 24.29 31.62 9.07
CA ILE A 259 23.63 32.32 10.17
C ILE A 259 22.13 32.46 9.88
N SER A 260 21.75 32.78 8.65
CA SER A 260 20.35 32.97 8.28
C SER A 260 19.50 31.69 8.44
N ARG A 261 20.10 30.52 8.19
CA ARG A 261 19.47 29.20 8.27
C ARG A 261 19.34 28.71 9.71
N THR A 262 20.37 28.95 10.51
CA THR A 262 20.38 28.62 11.93
C THR A 262 19.44 29.54 12.71
N TYR A 263 19.38 30.83 12.36
CA TYR A 263 18.41 31.81 12.86
C TYR A 263 16.97 31.39 12.59
N HIS A 264 16.65 31.01 11.35
CA HIS A 264 15.30 30.57 10.99
C HIS A 264 14.83 29.35 11.80
N LEU A 265 15.72 28.36 11.99
CA LEU A 265 15.41 27.18 12.80
C LEU A 265 15.26 27.51 14.29
N ALA A 266 16.05 28.45 14.82
CA ALA A 266 15.94 28.91 16.20
C ALA A 266 14.60 29.59 16.45
N HIS A 267 14.19 30.51 15.56
CA HIS A 267 12.88 31.16 15.65
C HIS A 267 11.73 30.16 15.58
N PHE A 268 11.82 29.15 14.71
CA PHE A 268 10.81 28.10 14.67
C PHE A 268 10.62 27.39 16.03
N VAL A 269 11.71 27.23 16.80
CA VAL A 269 11.68 26.64 18.15
C VAL A 269 11.18 27.64 19.18
N LEU A 270 11.69 28.88 19.17
CA LEU A 270 11.33 29.95 20.10
C LEU A 270 9.85 30.34 20.00
N ASP A 271 9.27 30.33 18.79
CA ASP A 271 7.84 30.58 18.58
C ASP A 271 6.94 29.50 19.23
N ARG A 272 7.51 28.35 19.62
CA ARG A 272 6.78 27.17 20.09
C ARG A 272 7.13 26.75 21.50
N LEU A 273 8.27 27.20 22.03
CA LEU A 273 8.73 26.90 23.38
C LEU A 273 9.13 28.18 24.10
N LYS A 274 8.69 28.30 25.36
CA LYS A 274 9.21 29.32 26.27
C LYS A 274 10.55 28.86 26.83
N LEU A 275 11.65 29.36 26.28
CA LEU A 275 13.01 29.05 26.72
C LEU A 275 13.53 30.09 27.72
N LYS A 276 14.44 29.68 28.60
CA LYS A 276 15.12 30.60 29.53
C LYS A 276 16.23 31.34 28.79
N GLU A 277 16.28 32.66 28.96
CA GLU A 277 17.40 33.49 28.50
C GLU A 277 18.69 33.09 29.21
N LEU A 278 19.80 33.20 28.50
CA LEU A 278 21.15 33.11 29.06
C LEU A 278 21.46 34.40 29.80
N PRO A 279 22.27 34.34 30.88
CA PRO A 279 22.73 35.54 31.55
C PRO A 279 23.50 36.42 30.55
N LYS A 280 23.12 37.71 30.49
CA LYS A 280 23.86 38.70 29.71
C LYS A 280 25.26 38.86 30.33
N PRO A 281 26.32 38.94 29.51
CA PRO A 281 27.65 39.26 30.01
C PRO A 281 27.68 40.66 30.65
#